data_AF-A0A444U681-F1
#
_entry.id   AF-A0A444U681-F1
#
_cell.length_a   1.000
_cell.length_b   1.000
_cell.length_c   1.000
_cell.angle_alpha   90.00
_cell.angle_beta   90.00
_cell.angle_gamma   90.00
#
_symmetry.space_group_name_H-M   'P 1'
#
loop_
_entity.id
_entity.type
_entity.pdbx_description
1 polymer ?
#
loop_
_entity_poly.entity_id
_entity_poly.type
_entity_poly.pdbx_seq_one_letter_code
_entity_poly.pdbx_strand_id
1 'polypeptide(L)'
;MFLDEYQERLFVGGRDLMYSLNLDRVNEEYREIHWPSTHTQVEKCRMEGKDVAECANFIRVFHEYNRTHLLACGTGAFDPVCAYVRVGHWTEDRLFKLEINMTESGRGRCPFEPNSPCVSTLKRGVSEMADERLVYGIEHNSTLLECMPRSPQANVLWFIQRNYDNWKDEVKTDERIVKTDHGLLFLKLHRMDGGTYFCQTVEHGFIHTVTKITLEVLEEERIEEMFNKDDEEELLHKEPCPALQGLSHGSNKVWYKEFLQLIGYSNFQRVEEYCMRVWCTDKKRKKLKTLPAKWKYSQVQERRTKTRGERHRSPRHAQDT
;
A
#
# COMPACT_ATOMS: atom_id res chain seq x y z
N MET A 1 -3.66 6.62 10.27
CA MET A 1 -3.29 7.18 11.58
C MET A 1 -3.65 8.65 11.59
N PHE A 2 -3.99 9.21 12.75
CA PHE A 2 -4.30 10.64 12.92
C PHE A 2 -3.78 11.11 14.27
N LEU A 3 -3.01 12.20 14.26
CA LEU A 3 -2.44 12.82 15.46
C LEU A 3 -3.35 13.97 15.87
N ASP A 4 -3.86 13.90 17.10
CA ASP A 4 -4.58 15.00 17.74
C ASP A 4 -3.65 15.67 18.74
N GLU A 5 -3.06 16.79 18.34
CA GLU A 5 -2.15 17.57 19.19
C GLU A 5 -2.87 18.22 20.37
N TYR A 6 -4.16 18.51 20.25
CA TYR A 6 -4.93 19.15 21.31
C TYR A 6 -5.23 18.20 22.46
N GLN A 7 -5.48 16.93 22.15
CA GLN A 7 -5.75 15.88 23.15
C GLN A 7 -4.52 15.02 23.48
N GLU A 8 -3.35 15.33 22.89
CA GLU A 8 -2.10 14.58 23.02
C GLU A 8 -2.30 13.08 22.75
N ARG A 9 -3.03 12.76 21.67
CA ARG A 9 -3.45 11.40 21.34
C ARG A 9 -3.13 11.03 19.90
N LEU A 10 -2.77 9.77 19.72
CA LEU A 10 -2.60 9.15 18.42
C LEU A 10 -3.71 8.12 18.16
N PHE A 11 -4.47 8.34 17.10
CA PHE A 11 -5.50 7.42 16.64
C PHE A 11 -4.95 6.53 15.52
N VAL A 12 -5.09 5.22 15.70
CA VAL A 12 -4.55 4.20 14.78
C VAL A 12 -5.67 3.27 14.34
N GLY A 13 -5.75 3.02 13.04
CA GLY A 13 -6.70 2.10 12.42
C GLY A 13 -5.99 0.82 12.03
N GLY A 14 -6.64 -0.31 12.28
CA GLY A 14 -6.16 -1.64 11.91
C GLY A 14 -7.27 -2.49 11.27
N ARG A 15 -7.08 -3.81 11.31
CA ARG A 15 -8.09 -4.78 10.88
C ARG A 15 -9.13 -4.95 11.99
N ASP A 16 -10.37 -4.57 11.69
CA ASP A 16 -11.55 -4.59 12.56
C ASP A 16 -11.40 -3.77 13.86
N LEU A 17 -10.34 -2.97 13.99
CA LEU A 17 -9.96 -2.32 15.24
C LEU A 17 -9.50 -0.88 15.03
N MET A 18 -9.81 -0.05 16.01
CA MET A 18 -9.29 1.31 16.16
C MET A 18 -8.69 1.47 17.54
N TYR A 19 -7.56 2.15 17.63
CA TYR A 19 -6.87 2.45 18.87
C TYR A 19 -6.81 3.96 19.11
N SER A 20 -6.95 4.35 20.36
CA SER A 20 -6.60 5.68 20.87
C SER A 20 -5.46 5.51 21.86
N LEU A 21 -4.28 6.00 21.47
CA LEU A 21 -3.03 5.88 22.21
C LEU A 21 -2.69 7.22 22.85
N ASN A 22 -2.22 7.20 24.11
CA ASN A 22 -1.65 8.37 24.76
C ASN A 22 -0.20 8.56 24.28
N LEU A 23 0.18 9.79 23.89
CA LEU A 23 1.52 10.08 23.39
C LEU A 23 2.62 9.94 24.45
N ASP A 24 2.31 10.21 25.72
CA ASP A 24 3.27 10.07 26.83
C ASP A 24 3.56 8.60 27.18
N ARG A 25 2.51 7.77 27.08
CA ARG A 25 2.55 6.36 27.49
C ARG A 25 1.78 5.49 26.50
N VAL A 26 2.38 5.24 25.34
CA VAL A 26 1.73 4.50 24.24
C VAL A 26 1.30 3.08 24.64
N ASN A 27 2.02 2.45 25.58
CA ASN A 27 1.75 1.07 26.03
C ASN A 27 0.80 0.98 27.25
N GLU A 28 0.41 2.10 27.85
CA GLU A 28 -0.46 2.14 29.03
C GLU A 28 -1.69 3.02 28.73
N GLU A 29 -2.87 2.70 29.27
CA GLU A 29 -4.10 3.49 29.08
C GLU A 29 -4.63 3.64 27.63
N TYR A 30 -4.21 2.77 26.70
CA TYR A 30 -4.82 2.74 25.37
C TYR A 30 -6.29 2.33 25.45
N ARG A 31 -7.08 2.84 24.51
CA ARG A 31 -8.47 2.43 24.32
C ARG A 31 -8.63 1.81 22.95
N GLU A 32 -9.49 0.82 22.85
CA GLU A 32 -9.79 0.15 21.59
C GLU A 32 -11.29 0.12 21.29
N ILE A 33 -11.61 0.20 20.01
CA ILE A 33 -12.94 -0.03 19.48
C ILE A 33 -12.82 -1.17 18.48
N HIS A 34 -13.60 -2.23 18.69
CA HIS A 34 -13.79 -3.31 17.73
C HIS A 34 -14.96 -2.95 16.80
N TRP A 35 -14.68 -2.79 15.50
CA TRP A 35 -15.63 -2.43 14.46
C TRP A 35 -15.46 -3.32 13.21
N PRO A 36 -15.86 -4.60 13.28
CA PRO A 36 -15.76 -5.54 12.17
C PRO A 36 -16.86 -5.31 11.13
N SER A 37 -16.64 -5.82 9.91
CA SER A 37 -17.68 -5.94 8.89
C SER A 37 -18.82 -6.86 9.33
N THR A 38 -20.03 -6.59 8.84
CA THR A 38 -21.19 -7.47 9.08
C THR A 38 -21.00 -8.83 8.40
N HIS A 39 -21.62 -9.88 8.95
CA HIS A 39 -21.56 -11.23 8.36
C HIS A 39 -21.96 -11.24 6.88
N THR A 40 -23.00 -10.50 6.54
CA THR A 40 -23.52 -10.34 5.17
C THR A 40 -22.50 -9.70 4.23
N GLN A 41 -21.74 -8.69 4.69
CA GLN A 41 -20.69 -8.07 3.87
C GLN A 41 -19.53 -9.03 3.65
N VAL A 42 -19.12 -9.76 4.70
CA VAL A 42 -18.04 -10.74 4.62
C VAL A 42 -18.42 -11.90 3.69
N GLU A 43 -19.64 -12.43 3.78
CA GLU A 43 -20.12 -13.47 2.88
C GLU A 43 -20.16 -12.99 1.44
N LYS A 44 -20.69 -11.78 1.20
CA LYS A 44 -20.72 -11.19 -0.14
C LYS A 44 -19.30 -11.05 -0.72
N CYS A 45 -18.37 -10.48 0.04
CA CYS A 45 -16.97 -10.35 -0.34
C CYS A 45 -16.33 -11.69 -0.74
N ARG A 46 -16.61 -12.75 0.03
CA ARG A 46 -16.14 -14.12 -0.27
C ARG A 46 -16.77 -14.69 -1.53
N MET A 47 -18.08 -14.46 -1.74
CA MET A 47 -18.78 -14.89 -2.95
C MET A 47 -18.26 -14.17 -4.21
N GLU A 48 -17.76 -12.94 -4.07
CA GLU A 48 -17.08 -12.20 -5.13
C GLU A 48 -15.63 -12.68 -5.38
N GLY A 49 -15.17 -13.71 -4.65
CA GLY A 49 -13.89 -14.37 -4.87
C GLY A 49 -12.68 -13.65 -4.27
N LYS A 50 -12.89 -12.70 -3.36
CA LYS A 50 -11.80 -12.01 -2.64
C LYS A 50 -11.18 -12.91 -1.58
N ASP A 51 -9.93 -12.61 -1.20
CA ASP A 51 -9.21 -13.38 -0.18
C ASP A 51 -9.89 -13.25 1.19
N VAL A 52 -9.93 -14.36 1.94
CA VAL A 52 -10.60 -14.42 3.25
C VAL A 52 -9.98 -13.45 4.25
N ALA A 53 -8.67 -13.19 4.18
CA ALA A 53 -8.00 -12.22 5.03
C ALA A 53 -8.37 -10.77 4.69
N GLU A 54 -8.68 -10.49 3.42
CA GLU A 54 -9.07 -9.16 2.93
C GLU A 54 -10.56 -8.84 3.15
N CYS A 55 -11.40 -9.85 3.35
CA CYS A 55 -12.81 -9.69 3.71
C CYS A 55 -13.00 -9.31 5.19
N ALA A 56 -12.47 -8.16 5.59
CA ALA A 56 -12.60 -7.55 6.90
C ALA A 56 -12.73 -6.02 6.79
N ASN A 57 -12.98 -5.34 7.90
CA ASN A 57 -13.02 -3.89 7.91
C ASN A 57 -11.65 -3.31 8.26
N PHE A 58 -10.90 -2.83 7.28
CA PHE A 58 -9.61 -2.18 7.52
C PHE A 58 -9.83 -0.69 7.66
N ILE A 59 -9.53 -0.12 8.82
CA ILE A 59 -9.73 1.31 9.07
C ILE A 59 -8.61 2.12 8.43
N ARG A 60 -8.96 2.94 7.43
CA ARG A 60 -7.97 3.65 6.57
C ARG A 60 -7.96 5.15 6.80
N VAL A 61 -9.09 5.73 7.20
CA VAL A 61 -9.29 7.18 7.27
C VAL A 61 -9.73 7.60 8.65
N PHE A 62 -9.10 8.66 9.15
CA PHE A 62 -9.53 9.43 10.31
C PHE A 62 -9.49 10.91 9.96
N HIS A 63 -10.56 11.63 10.26
CA HIS A 63 -10.62 13.08 10.15
C HIS A 63 -11.21 13.67 11.42
N GLU A 64 -10.69 14.81 11.86
CA GLU A 64 -11.40 15.66 12.80
C GLU A 64 -12.69 16.14 12.15
N TYR A 65 -13.84 15.73 12.68
CA TYR A 65 -15.13 16.21 12.19
C TYR A 65 -15.57 17.45 12.95
N ASN A 66 -15.43 17.41 14.28
CA ASN A 66 -15.58 18.54 15.17
C ASN A 66 -14.73 18.29 16.42
N ARG A 67 -14.73 19.24 17.36
CA ARG A 67 -13.92 19.16 18.60
C ARG A 67 -14.18 17.95 19.50
N THR A 68 -15.27 17.22 19.28
CA THR A 68 -15.70 16.09 20.13
C THR A 68 -15.86 14.78 19.37
N HIS A 69 -15.80 14.80 18.04
CA HIS A 69 -16.03 13.65 17.17
C HIS A 69 -14.98 13.58 16.05
N LEU A 70 -14.50 12.37 15.83
CA LEU A 70 -13.76 11.99 14.64
C LEU A 70 -14.69 11.32 13.63
N LEU A 71 -14.44 11.53 12.35
CA LEU A 71 -14.96 10.70 11.28
C LEU A 71 -13.94 9.57 11.03
N ALA A 72 -14.35 8.32 11.18
CA ALA A 72 -13.54 7.15 10.86
C ALA A 72 -14.16 6.39 9.69
N CYS A 73 -13.35 5.96 8.72
CA CYS A 73 -13.82 5.12 7.62
C CYS A 73 -12.93 3.91 7.40
N GLY A 74 -13.56 2.79 7.06
CA GLY A 74 -12.88 1.54 6.74
C GLY A 74 -13.43 0.84 5.50
N THR A 75 -12.68 -0.14 5.02
CA THR A 75 -12.96 -0.87 3.75
C THR A 75 -14.23 -1.69 3.79
N GLY A 76 -14.74 -2.02 4.99
CA GLY A 76 -16.00 -2.74 5.17
C GLY A 76 -16.13 -4.04 4.38
N ALA A 77 -15.03 -4.81 4.22
CA ALA A 77 -14.97 -5.99 3.36
C ALA A 77 -15.37 -5.69 1.90
N PHE A 78 -14.67 -4.75 1.26
CA PHE A 78 -14.95 -4.25 -0.09
C PHE A 78 -16.33 -3.57 -0.22
N ASP A 79 -16.89 -3.10 0.89
CA ASP A 79 -18.08 -2.27 0.94
C ASP A 79 -17.84 -1.13 1.94
N PRO A 80 -17.10 -0.08 1.55
CA PRO A 80 -16.56 0.90 2.48
C PRO A 80 -17.64 1.58 3.30
N VAL A 81 -17.35 1.79 4.60
CA VAL A 81 -18.26 2.38 5.58
C VAL A 81 -17.55 3.48 6.38
N CYS A 82 -18.30 4.50 6.78
CA CYS A 82 -17.84 5.57 7.65
C CYS A 82 -18.74 5.66 8.88
N ALA A 83 -18.19 6.05 10.03
CA ALA A 83 -18.94 6.29 11.25
C ALA A 83 -18.27 7.36 12.11
N TYR A 84 -19.04 7.96 13.00
CA TYR A 84 -18.54 8.93 13.96
C TYR A 84 -18.01 8.25 15.22
N VAL A 85 -16.86 8.71 15.69
CA VAL A 85 -16.22 8.26 16.92
C VAL A 85 -16.20 9.42 17.90
N ARG A 86 -16.94 9.29 18.98
CA ARG A 86 -16.97 10.28 20.05
C ARG A 86 -15.69 10.18 20.88
N VAL A 87 -14.93 11.26 20.88
CA VAL A 87 -13.67 11.42 21.64
C VAL A 87 -13.82 12.35 22.85
N GLY A 88 -14.88 13.15 22.89
CA GLY A 88 -15.14 14.09 23.99
C GLY A 88 -14.22 15.31 23.97
N HIS A 89 -14.31 16.17 25.00
CA HIS A 89 -13.39 17.29 25.22
C HIS A 89 -12.26 16.87 26.17
N TRP A 90 -11.12 17.58 26.11
CA TRP A 90 -9.96 17.27 26.96
C TRP A 90 -10.24 17.35 28.47
N THR A 91 -11.20 18.20 28.88
CA THR A 91 -11.59 18.46 30.29
C THR A 91 -12.62 17.49 30.85
N GLU A 92 -13.29 16.70 30.00
CA GLU A 92 -14.32 15.75 30.40
C GLU A 92 -13.81 14.31 30.23
N ASP A 93 -14.59 13.33 30.72
CA ASP A 93 -14.22 11.91 30.64
C ASP A 93 -13.64 11.56 29.27
N ARG A 94 -12.42 11.00 29.27
CA ARG A 94 -11.71 10.56 28.05
C ARG A 94 -12.59 9.53 27.36
N LEU A 95 -13.31 9.91 26.30
CA LEU A 95 -14.24 9.02 25.61
C LEU A 95 -13.58 8.42 24.37
N PHE A 96 -13.97 7.20 24.03
CA PHE A 96 -13.60 6.59 22.76
C PHE A 96 -14.69 5.59 22.40
N LYS A 97 -15.78 6.11 21.82
CA LYS A 97 -17.00 5.34 21.58
C LYS A 97 -17.49 5.52 20.14
N LEU A 98 -17.74 4.40 19.48
CA LEU A 98 -18.31 4.38 18.14
C LEU A 98 -19.82 4.64 18.17
N GLU A 99 -20.29 5.50 17.28
CA GLU A 99 -21.71 5.78 17.09
C GLU A 99 -22.25 4.94 15.92
N ILE A 100 -22.36 3.63 16.16
CA ILE A 100 -22.68 2.62 15.13
C ILE A 100 -24.01 2.89 14.42
N ASN A 101 -24.97 3.53 15.10
CA ASN A 101 -26.28 3.87 14.53
C ASN A 101 -26.21 4.99 13.48
N MET A 102 -25.08 5.69 13.38
CA MET A 102 -24.83 6.75 12.39
C MET A 102 -23.78 6.31 11.37
N THR A 103 -23.79 5.01 11.02
CA THR A 103 -22.91 4.50 9.97
C THR A 103 -23.43 4.95 8.60
N GLU A 104 -22.54 5.52 7.79
CA GLU A 104 -22.78 5.99 6.44
C GLU A 104 -21.99 5.16 5.42
N SER A 105 -22.41 5.22 4.15
CA SER A 105 -21.60 4.70 3.05
C SER A 105 -20.26 5.45 2.98
N GLY A 106 -19.16 4.70 3.01
CA GLY A 106 -17.80 5.21 2.86
C GLY A 106 -17.32 5.24 1.41
N ARG A 107 -18.19 4.92 0.43
CA ARG A 107 -17.85 4.97 -1.00
C ARG A 107 -17.35 6.37 -1.37
N GLY A 108 -16.15 6.45 -1.95
CA GLY A 108 -15.51 7.71 -2.31
C GLY A 108 -14.82 8.44 -1.15
N ARG A 109 -14.94 7.94 0.08
CA ARG A 109 -14.23 8.45 1.27
C ARG A 109 -13.16 7.48 1.78
N CYS A 110 -13.25 6.20 1.43
CA CYS A 110 -12.37 5.13 1.88
C CYS A 110 -12.14 4.13 0.73
N PRO A 111 -10.94 3.52 0.58
CA PRO A 111 -10.71 2.55 -0.48
C PRO A 111 -11.52 1.28 -0.26
N PHE A 112 -11.79 0.56 -1.35
CA PHE A 112 -12.43 -0.76 -1.29
C PHE A 112 -11.42 -1.83 -0.86
N GLU A 113 -10.21 -1.78 -1.42
CA GLU A 113 -9.18 -2.77 -1.12
C GLU A 113 -8.26 -2.28 0.01
N PRO A 114 -7.87 -3.16 0.95
CA PRO A 114 -7.07 -2.77 2.11
C PRO A 114 -5.67 -2.28 1.75
N ASN A 115 -5.09 -2.83 0.68
CA ASN A 115 -3.74 -2.55 0.23
C ASN A 115 -3.65 -1.40 -0.77
N SER A 116 -4.78 -0.80 -1.18
CA SER A 116 -4.75 0.35 -2.09
C SER A 116 -4.18 1.58 -1.36
N PRO A 117 -3.20 2.29 -1.97
CA PRO A 117 -2.76 3.57 -1.44
C PRO A 117 -3.90 4.58 -1.51
N CYS A 118 -3.95 5.50 -0.55
CA CYS A 118 -4.96 6.54 -0.55
C CYS A 118 -4.54 7.72 0.30
N VAL A 119 -4.90 8.91 -0.15
CA VAL A 119 -4.90 10.13 0.64
C VAL A 119 -6.32 10.64 0.76
N SER A 120 -6.71 11.11 1.94
CA SER A 120 -7.99 11.75 2.14
C SER A 120 -7.82 13.10 2.83
N THR A 121 -8.69 14.05 2.49
CA THR A 121 -8.77 15.35 3.17
C THR A 121 -10.22 15.66 3.49
N LEU A 122 -10.48 16.26 4.65
CA LEU A 122 -11.82 16.75 5.00
C LEU A 122 -11.89 18.26 4.76
N LYS A 123 -12.77 18.71 3.86
CA LYS A 123 -13.02 20.13 3.59
C LYS A 123 -14.51 20.44 3.72
N ARG A 124 -14.85 21.41 4.58
CA ARG A 124 -16.25 21.84 4.83
C ARG A 124 -17.22 20.67 5.14
N GLY A 125 -16.74 19.66 5.87
CA GLY A 125 -17.52 18.47 6.23
C GLY A 125 -17.59 17.37 5.15
N VAL A 126 -16.99 17.58 3.97
CA VAL A 126 -16.91 16.59 2.90
C VAL A 126 -15.52 15.96 2.88
N SER A 127 -15.46 14.63 2.96
CA SER A 127 -14.22 13.88 2.82
C SER A 127 -13.97 13.59 1.34
N GLU A 128 -12.86 14.13 0.84
CA GLU A 128 -12.37 13.90 -0.53
C GLU A 128 -11.20 12.94 -0.48
N MET A 129 -11.34 11.80 -1.16
CA MET A 129 -10.30 10.79 -1.29
C MET A 129 -9.68 10.86 -2.69
N ALA A 130 -8.35 10.77 -2.74
CA ALA A 130 -7.57 10.67 -3.98
C ALA A 130 -6.63 9.45 -3.92
N ASP A 131 -6.36 8.87 -5.10
CA ASP A 131 -5.29 7.89 -5.25
C ASP A 131 -3.92 8.58 -5.04
N GLU A 132 -2.95 7.88 -4.46
CA GLU A 132 -1.60 8.42 -4.26
C GLU A 132 -0.56 7.49 -4.89
N ARG A 133 0.28 8.05 -5.76
CA ARG A 133 1.30 7.29 -6.50
C ARG A 133 2.65 7.97 -6.43
N LEU A 134 3.69 7.16 -6.34
CA LEU A 134 5.07 7.58 -6.52
C LEU A 134 5.54 7.07 -7.88
N VAL A 135 6.02 7.98 -8.72
CA VAL A 135 6.52 7.68 -10.06
C VAL A 135 7.97 8.16 -10.14
N TYR A 136 8.83 7.31 -10.67
CA TYR A 136 10.21 7.65 -10.98
C TYR A 136 10.34 7.89 -12.47
N GLY A 137 10.91 9.04 -12.83
CA GLY A 137 11.27 9.36 -14.21
C GLY A 137 12.78 9.54 -14.32
N ILE A 138 13.36 9.18 -15.46
CA ILE A 138 14.77 9.41 -15.74
C ILE A 138 14.89 10.69 -16.57
N GLU A 139 15.84 11.54 -16.22
CA GLU A 139 16.10 12.77 -16.97
C GLU A 139 16.32 12.46 -18.46
N HIS A 140 15.82 13.34 -19.33
CA HIS A 140 15.84 13.23 -20.79
C HIS A 140 14.98 12.11 -21.41
N ASN A 141 14.35 11.25 -20.62
CA ASN A 141 13.40 10.25 -21.11
C ASN A 141 11.97 10.75 -21.10
N SER A 142 11.09 10.00 -21.78
CA SER A 142 9.65 10.22 -21.73
C SER A 142 9.04 9.65 -20.44
N THR A 143 8.01 10.28 -19.89
CA THR A 143 7.29 9.80 -18.70
C THR A 143 5.82 10.19 -18.81
N LEU A 144 4.91 9.25 -18.53
CA LEU A 144 3.46 9.50 -18.51
C LEU A 144 2.95 9.48 -17.06
N LEU A 145 2.29 10.56 -16.66
CA LEU A 145 1.53 10.60 -15.41
C LEU A 145 0.06 10.30 -15.72
N GLU A 146 -0.36 9.07 -15.46
CA GLU A 146 -1.72 8.61 -15.78
C GLU A 146 -2.78 9.23 -14.87
N CYS A 147 -3.89 9.65 -15.46
CA CYS A 147 -5.11 9.98 -14.73
C CYS A 147 -6.35 9.62 -15.55
N MET A 148 -7.24 8.81 -14.97
CA MET A 148 -8.51 8.44 -15.57
C MET A 148 -9.67 9.01 -14.73
N PRO A 149 -10.49 9.91 -15.28
CA PRO A 149 -11.67 10.42 -14.58
C PRO A 149 -12.71 9.32 -14.36
N ARG A 150 -13.49 9.41 -13.27
CA ARG A 150 -14.56 8.43 -12.99
C ARG A 150 -15.76 8.58 -13.93
N SER A 151 -15.99 9.79 -14.44
CA SER A 151 -17.06 10.13 -15.37
C SER A 151 -16.45 10.56 -16.71
N PRO A 152 -16.97 10.05 -17.85
CA PRO A 152 -16.51 10.49 -19.17
C PRO A 152 -16.90 11.94 -19.50
N GLN A 153 -17.82 12.54 -18.73
CA GLN A 153 -18.25 13.92 -18.91
C GLN A 153 -17.40 14.93 -18.13
N ALA A 154 -16.46 14.45 -17.30
CA ALA A 154 -15.64 15.29 -16.45
C ALA A 154 -14.39 15.79 -17.17
N ASN A 155 -14.10 17.08 -17.00
CA ASN A 155 -12.89 17.70 -17.55
C ASN A 155 -11.71 17.50 -16.60
N VAL A 156 -10.54 17.13 -17.11
CA VAL A 156 -9.33 16.93 -16.30
C VAL A 156 -8.47 18.19 -16.29
N LEU A 157 -8.09 18.63 -15.10
CA LEU A 157 -7.14 19.71 -14.82
C LEU A 157 -5.93 19.16 -14.08
N TRP A 158 -4.76 19.68 -14.42
CA TRP A 158 -3.49 19.27 -13.82
C TRP A 158 -2.86 20.43 -13.05
N PHE A 159 -2.49 20.17 -11.81
CA PHE A 159 -1.75 21.11 -10.98
C PHE A 159 -0.43 20.51 -10.50
N ILE A 160 0.59 21.34 -10.27
CA ILE A 160 1.87 20.94 -9.69
C ILE A 160 2.13 21.73 -8.41
N GLN A 161 2.63 21.04 -7.39
CA GLN A 161 3.22 21.61 -6.20
C GLN A 161 4.68 21.20 -6.14
N ARG A 162 5.58 22.17 -6.22
CA ARG A 162 7.03 21.95 -6.12
C ARG A 162 7.45 21.96 -4.65
N ASN A 163 8.58 21.35 -4.32
CA ASN A 163 9.02 21.07 -2.94
C ASN A 163 9.15 22.31 -2.02
N TYR A 164 9.15 23.52 -2.57
CA TYR A 164 9.27 24.78 -1.82
C TYR A 164 7.99 25.63 -1.84
N ASP A 165 6.94 25.19 -2.54
CA ASP A 165 5.71 25.94 -2.74
C ASP A 165 4.58 25.36 -1.88
N ASN A 166 3.91 26.26 -1.13
CA ASN A 166 2.70 25.90 -0.38
C ASN A 166 1.42 25.97 -1.25
N TRP A 167 1.56 26.43 -2.50
CA TRP A 167 0.46 26.64 -3.42
C TRP A 167 0.61 25.73 -4.64
N LYS A 168 -0.50 25.51 -5.34
CA LYS A 168 -0.56 24.64 -6.50
C LYS A 168 -0.67 25.50 -7.75
N ASP A 169 0.24 25.29 -8.69
CA ASP A 169 0.27 25.92 -10.00
C ASP A 169 -0.50 25.07 -11.01
N GLU A 170 -1.20 25.68 -11.97
CA GLU A 170 -1.67 24.92 -13.12
C GLU A 170 -0.47 24.49 -13.97
N VAL A 171 -0.44 23.21 -14.38
CA VAL A 171 0.62 22.69 -15.23
C VAL A 171 0.59 23.41 -16.58
N LYS A 172 1.68 24.11 -16.87
CA LYS A 172 1.94 24.75 -18.17
C LYS A 172 2.46 23.70 -19.15
N THR A 173 1.80 23.57 -20.29
CA THR A 173 2.23 22.73 -21.40
C THR A 173 3.17 23.50 -22.31
N ASP A 174 4.18 22.83 -22.83
CA ASP A 174 5.12 23.33 -23.83
C ASP A 174 5.38 22.24 -24.88
N GLU A 175 6.41 22.38 -25.72
CA GLU A 175 6.76 21.36 -26.72
C GLU A 175 7.18 20.01 -26.11
N ARG A 176 7.55 19.96 -24.82
CA ARG A 176 7.93 18.74 -24.11
C ARG A 176 6.79 18.15 -23.29
N ILE A 177 5.77 18.92 -22.91
CA ILE A 177 4.71 18.47 -22.01
C ILE A 177 3.35 18.53 -22.71
N VAL A 178 2.77 17.36 -22.96
CA VAL A 178 1.51 17.19 -23.69
C VAL A 178 0.41 16.69 -22.76
N LYS A 179 -0.70 17.43 -22.67
CA LYS A 179 -1.94 16.96 -22.02
C LYS A 179 -2.65 16.00 -22.97
N THR A 180 -3.00 14.81 -22.48
CA THR A 180 -3.72 13.76 -23.21
C THR A 180 -4.96 13.33 -22.42
N ASP A 181 -5.87 12.61 -23.06
CA ASP A 181 -7.07 12.06 -22.40
C ASP A 181 -6.74 11.03 -21.30
N HIS A 182 -5.54 10.44 -21.35
CA HIS A 182 -5.06 9.45 -20.38
C HIS A 182 -4.14 10.04 -19.30
N GLY A 183 -3.76 11.31 -19.43
CA GLY A 183 -2.94 11.99 -18.43
C GLY A 183 -1.93 12.96 -19.03
N LEU A 184 -0.86 13.21 -18.28
CA LEU A 184 0.15 14.20 -18.61
C LEU A 184 1.43 13.53 -19.12
N LEU A 185 1.74 13.70 -20.40
CA LEU A 185 2.90 13.10 -21.05
C LEU A 185 4.07 14.09 -21.11
N PHE A 186 5.17 13.74 -20.47
CA PHE A 186 6.47 14.36 -20.68
C PHE A 186 7.17 13.63 -21.80
N LEU A 187 7.41 14.29 -22.93
CA LEU A 187 8.23 13.79 -24.03
C LEU A 187 9.72 13.81 -23.66
N LYS A 188 10.13 14.82 -22.89
CA LYS A 188 11.50 14.95 -22.36
C LYS A 188 11.47 15.54 -20.95
N LEU A 189 11.78 14.70 -19.98
CA LEU A 189 11.75 15.03 -18.56
C LEU A 189 13.01 15.79 -18.14
N HIS A 190 12.85 16.83 -17.32
CA HIS A 190 13.97 17.56 -16.71
C HIS A 190 13.94 17.45 -15.19
N ARG A 191 15.10 17.61 -14.53
CA ARG A 191 15.18 17.57 -13.06
C ARG A 191 14.22 18.52 -12.35
N MET A 192 13.96 19.68 -12.95
CA MET A 192 13.04 20.70 -12.43
C MET A 192 11.54 20.35 -12.56
N ASP A 193 11.21 19.29 -13.30
CA ASP A 193 9.84 18.79 -13.43
C ASP A 193 9.42 17.92 -12.22
N GLY A 194 10.36 17.61 -11.32
CA GLY A 194 10.07 16.88 -10.08
C GLY A 194 9.13 17.66 -9.16
N GLY A 195 8.18 16.97 -8.55
CA GLY A 195 7.18 17.57 -7.68
C GLY A 195 5.93 16.70 -7.51
N THR A 196 4.95 17.25 -6.81
CA THR A 196 3.66 16.58 -6.60
C THR A 196 2.63 17.12 -7.57
N TYR A 197 2.16 16.26 -8.48
CA TYR A 197 1.12 16.55 -9.44
C TYR A 197 -0.25 16.15 -8.90
N PHE A 198 -1.26 16.97 -9.15
CA PHE A 198 -2.64 16.73 -8.79
C PHE A 198 -3.48 16.68 -10.05
N CYS A 199 -4.07 15.52 -10.32
CA CYS A 199 -5.10 15.41 -11.32
C CYS A 199 -6.45 15.71 -10.66
N GLN A 200 -7.13 16.74 -11.14
CA GLN A 200 -8.45 17.13 -10.66
C GLN A 200 -9.46 17.02 -11.79
N THR A 201 -10.67 16.59 -11.47
CA THR A 201 -11.79 16.54 -12.40
C THR A 201 -12.81 17.59 -12.05
N VAL A 202 -13.33 18.28 -13.06
CA VAL A 202 -14.43 19.24 -12.92
C VAL A 202 -15.67 18.69 -13.61
N GLU A 203 -16.74 18.52 -12.84
CA GLU A 203 -18.04 18.03 -13.32
C GLU A 203 -19.15 18.84 -12.67
N HIS A 204 -20.04 19.45 -13.47
CA HIS A 204 -21.12 20.33 -12.99
C HIS A 204 -20.69 21.43 -12.00
N GLY A 205 -19.46 21.95 -12.13
CA GLY A 205 -18.92 22.99 -11.25
C GLY A 205 -18.29 22.47 -9.95
N PHE A 206 -18.32 21.17 -9.70
CA PHE A 206 -17.62 20.53 -8.59
C PHE A 206 -16.23 20.06 -9.03
N ILE A 207 -15.23 20.38 -8.23
CA ILE A 207 -13.83 19.99 -8.47
C ILE A 207 -13.47 18.90 -7.48
N HIS A 208 -13.00 17.76 -7.99
CA HIS A 208 -12.54 16.63 -7.17
C HIS A 208 -11.12 16.24 -7.55
N THR A 209 -10.28 15.90 -6.57
CA THR A 209 -8.95 15.36 -6.86
C THR A 209 -9.05 13.86 -7.09
N VAL A 210 -8.64 13.40 -8.26
CA VAL A 210 -8.68 11.97 -8.64
C VAL A 210 -7.42 11.24 -8.18
N THR A 211 -6.25 11.81 -8.50
CA THR A 211 -4.95 11.24 -8.14
C THR A 211 -3.95 12.34 -7.77
N LYS A 212 -3.08 12.01 -6.82
CA LYS A 212 -1.90 12.76 -6.42
C LYS A 212 -0.67 11.92 -6.79
N ILE A 213 0.18 12.45 -7.65
CA ILE A 213 1.32 11.74 -8.19
C ILE A 213 2.59 12.49 -7.80
N THR A 214 3.44 11.88 -6.99
CA THR A 214 4.78 12.41 -6.70
C THR A 214 5.74 11.90 -7.78
N LEU A 215 6.31 12.83 -8.55
CA LEU A 215 7.31 12.53 -9.58
C LEU A 215 8.71 12.84 -9.03
N GLU A 216 9.52 11.79 -8.90
CA GLU A 216 10.94 11.90 -8.59
C GLU A 216 11.77 11.70 -9.86
N VAL A 217 12.57 12.71 -10.22
CA VAL A 217 13.41 12.70 -11.41
C VAL A 217 14.82 12.26 -11.03
N LEU A 218 15.29 11.17 -11.63
CA LEU A 218 16.61 10.61 -11.44
C LEU A 218 17.55 11.10 -12.55
N GLU A 219 18.72 11.60 -12.14
CA GLU A 219 19.79 12.01 -13.04
C GLU A 219 20.45 10.78 -13.69
N GLU A 220 20.75 10.88 -14.97
CA GLU A 220 21.37 9.81 -15.76
C GLU A 220 22.74 9.40 -15.18
N GLU A 221 23.59 10.36 -14.85
CA GLU A 221 24.94 10.12 -14.29
C GLU A 221 24.89 9.38 -12.94
N ARG A 222 23.96 9.79 -12.06
CA ARG A 222 23.79 9.17 -10.75
C ARG A 222 23.35 7.71 -10.86
N ILE A 223 22.55 7.38 -11.88
CA ILE A 223 22.16 6.00 -12.17
C ILE A 223 23.39 5.20 -12.61
N GLU A 224 24.25 5.75 -13.48
CA GLU A 224 25.48 5.07 -13.90
C GLU A 224 26.45 4.82 -12.73
N GLU A 225 26.62 5.78 -11.83
CA GLU A 225 27.43 5.61 -10.61
C GLU A 225 26.88 4.53 -9.67
N MET A 226 25.55 4.41 -9.54
CA MET A 226 24.91 3.33 -8.77
C MET A 226 25.22 1.95 -9.36
N PHE A 227 25.46 1.85 -10.67
CA PHE A 227 25.88 0.61 -11.31
C PHE A 227 27.39 0.37 -11.24
N ASN A 228 28.22 1.41 -11.19
CA ASN A 228 29.68 1.29 -11.15
C ASN A 228 30.24 1.06 -9.73
N LYS A 229 29.56 1.53 -8.67
CA LYS A 229 29.99 1.30 -7.27
C LYS A 229 29.96 -0.18 -6.85
N ASP A 230 29.10 -0.98 -7.45
CA ASP A 230 29.04 -2.42 -7.18
C ASP A 230 30.18 -3.21 -7.85
N ASP A 231 30.89 -2.63 -8.82
CA ASP A 231 32.02 -3.29 -9.50
C ASP A 231 33.35 -3.16 -8.72
N GLU A 232 33.51 -2.14 -7.86
CA GLU A 232 34.74 -1.95 -7.06
C GLU A 232 34.70 -2.61 -5.67
N GLU A 233 33.53 -2.82 -5.05
CA GLU A 233 33.42 -3.46 -3.72
C GLU A 233 33.26 -5.00 -3.74
N GLU A 234 33.07 -5.66 -4.89
CA GLU A 234 32.72 -7.10 -4.92
C GLU A 234 33.58 -7.98 -5.84
N LEU A 235 34.91 -7.82 -5.81
CA LEU A 235 35.85 -8.78 -6.41
C LEU A 235 36.12 -10.04 -5.55
N LEU A 236 35.48 -10.20 -4.38
CA LEU A 236 35.76 -11.33 -3.46
C LEU A 236 34.66 -12.38 -3.29
N HIS A 237 33.44 -12.18 -3.82
CA HIS A 237 32.38 -13.19 -3.70
C HIS A 237 31.61 -13.43 -5.01
N LYS A 238 32.32 -13.95 -6.01
CA LYS A 238 31.67 -14.67 -7.11
C LYS A 238 31.20 -16.05 -6.63
N GLU A 239 29.94 -16.16 -6.23
CA GLU A 239 29.18 -17.38 -6.50
C GLU A 239 28.15 -17.09 -7.61
N PRO A 240 28.25 -17.78 -8.77
CA PRO A 240 27.25 -17.65 -9.82
C PRO A 240 25.88 -18.08 -9.28
N CYS A 241 24.83 -17.38 -9.68
CA CYS A 241 23.48 -17.91 -9.51
C CYS A 241 23.39 -19.26 -10.26
N PRO A 242 23.00 -20.37 -9.61
CA PRO A 242 22.67 -21.59 -10.33
C PRO A 242 21.27 -21.41 -10.93
N ALA A 243 21.18 -20.60 -11.98
CA ALA A 243 20.04 -20.60 -12.87
C ALA A 243 20.35 -21.56 -14.02
N LEU A 244 19.91 -22.82 -13.84
CA LEU A 244 19.48 -23.72 -14.92
C LEU A 244 20.40 -23.80 -16.15
N GLN A 245 21.46 -24.59 -16.05
CA GLN A 245 21.90 -25.36 -17.22
C GLN A 245 20.85 -26.43 -17.48
N GLY A 246 19.91 -26.13 -18.37
CA GLY A 246 18.90 -27.09 -18.82
C GLY A 246 17.52 -26.45 -18.93
N LEU A 247 17.31 -25.67 -19.99
CA LEU A 247 16.03 -25.53 -20.70
C LEU A 247 16.35 -24.89 -22.05
N SER A 248 16.56 -25.75 -23.04
CA SER A 248 16.52 -25.40 -24.46
C SER A 248 15.06 -25.10 -24.85
N HIS A 249 14.88 -24.00 -25.59
CA HIS A 249 13.71 -23.60 -26.37
C HIS A 249 12.32 -23.74 -25.74
N GLY A 250 11.79 -22.61 -25.26
CA GLY A 250 10.36 -22.40 -25.05
C GLY A 250 10.08 -20.91 -24.93
N SER A 251 9.30 -20.37 -25.86
CA SER A 251 8.99 -18.95 -26.07
C SER A 251 8.26 -18.28 -24.90
N ASN A 252 8.98 -17.96 -23.83
CA ASN A 252 8.56 -16.95 -22.86
C ASN A 252 9.67 -15.91 -22.75
N LYS A 253 9.89 -15.17 -23.84
CA LYS A 253 10.57 -13.87 -23.73
C LYS A 253 9.71 -13.03 -22.80
N VAL A 254 10.28 -12.69 -21.65
CA VAL A 254 9.55 -12.00 -20.60
C VAL A 254 9.11 -10.64 -21.15
N TRP A 255 7.82 -10.34 -21.07
CA TRP A 255 7.16 -9.16 -21.65
C TRP A 255 7.89 -7.82 -21.38
N TYR A 256 8.56 -7.70 -20.22
CA TYR A 256 9.36 -6.51 -19.90
C TYR A 256 10.55 -6.28 -20.84
N LYS A 257 11.11 -7.33 -21.47
CA LYS A 257 12.24 -7.21 -22.41
C LYS A 257 11.84 -6.47 -23.69
N GLU A 258 10.64 -6.73 -24.18
CA GLU A 258 10.10 -6.06 -25.37
C GLU A 258 9.72 -4.61 -25.04
N PHE A 259 9.13 -4.36 -23.87
CA PHE A 259 8.80 -3.02 -23.39
C PHE A 259 10.04 -2.13 -23.19
N LEU A 260 11.12 -2.63 -22.56
CA LEU A 260 12.34 -1.86 -22.34
C LEU A 260 13.12 -1.55 -23.64
N GLN A 261 13.01 -2.41 -24.67
CA GLN A 261 13.54 -2.11 -26.01
C GLN A 261 12.74 -1.01 -26.73
N LEU A 262 11.43 -0.92 -26.49
CA LEU A 262 10.55 0.12 -27.06
C LEU A 262 10.79 1.52 -26.47
N ILE A 263 11.30 1.61 -25.23
CA ILE A 263 11.59 2.89 -24.55
C ILE A 263 12.95 3.49 -24.98
N GLY A 264 13.73 2.79 -25.83
CA GLY A 264 14.94 3.35 -26.44
C GLY A 264 16.18 3.41 -25.55
N TYR A 265 16.28 2.55 -24.52
CA TYR A 265 17.42 2.54 -23.61
C TYR A 265 18.68 1.94 -24.27
N SER A 266 19.81 2.66 -24.24
CA SER A 266 21.08 2.26 -24.88
C SER A 266 21.85 1.17 -24.12
N ASN A 267 21.62 1.02 -22.80
CA ASN A 267 22.34 0.07 -21.93
C ASN A 267 21.46 -1.07 -21.37
N PHE A 268 20.61 -1.66 -22.22
CA PHE A 268 19.64 -2.71 -21.85
C PHE A 268 20.25 -3.92 -21.10
N GLN A 269 21.44 -4.37 -21.50
CA GLN A 269 22.08 -5.58 -20.94
C GLN A 269 22.46 -5.42 -19.46
N ARG A 270 22.88 -4.22 -19.05
CA ARG A 270 23.32 -3.96 -17.66
C ARG A 270 22.14 -3.86 -16.69
N VAL A 271 21.03 -3.26 -17.15
CA VAL A 271 19.76 -3.20 -16.40
C VAL A 271 19.20 -4.61 -16.21
N GLU A 272 19.25 -5.44 -17.25
CA GLU A 272 18.80 -6.83 -17.18
C GLU A 272 19.60 -7.65 -16.16
N GLU A 273 20.93 -7.54 -16.17
CA GLU A 273 21.80 -8.22 -15.21
C GLU A 273 21.55 -7.78 -13.76
N TYR A 274 21.37 -6.48 -13.52
CA TYR A 274 21.08 -5.95 -12.20
C TYR A 274 19.71 -6.42 -11.68
N CYS A 275 18.66 -6.29 -12.48
CA CYS A 275 17.32 -6.76 -12.12
C CYS A 275 17.32 -8.27 -11.83
N MET A 276 18.03 -9.07 -12.63
CA MET A 276 18.19 -10.50 -12.38
C MET A 276 18.93 -10.78 -11.07
N ARG A 277 19.95 -9.99 -10.73
CA ARG A 277 20.72 -10.11 -9.48
C ARG A 277 19.85 -9.83 -8.26
N VAL A 278 19.12 -8.72 -8.25
CA VAL A 278 18.17 -8.34 -7.18
C VAL A 278 17.04 -9.36 -7.05
N TRP A 279 16.50 -9.83 -8.16
CA TRP A 279 15.45 -10.84 -8.16
C TRP A 279 15.94 -12.18 -7.58
N CYS A 280 17.19 -12.55 -7.84
CA CYS A 280 17.79 -13.78 -7.32
C CYS A 280 18.09 -13.70 -5.82
N THR A 281 18.55 -12.55 -5.30
CA THR A 281 18.78 -12.37 -3.86
C THR A 281 17.49 -12.42 -3.06
N ASP A 282 16.39 -11.87 -3.59
CA ASP A 282 15.07 -11.95 -2.95
C ASP A 282 14.50 -13.39 -2.94
N LYS A 283 14.68 -14.15 -4.02
CA LYS A 283 14.33 -15.59 -4.04
C LYS A 283 15.17 -16.42 -3.05
N LYS A 284 16.47 -16.12 -2.90
CA LYS A 284 17.34 -16.77 -1.89
C LYS A 284 16.86 -16.43 -0.47
N ARG A 285 16.51 -15.16 -0.18
CA ARG A 285 15.94 -14.74 1.12
C ARG A 285 14.61 -15.44 1.42
N LYS A 286 13.73 -15.60 0.44
CA LYS A 286 12.46 -16.34 0.58
C LYS A 286 12.66 -17.83 0.86
N LYS A 287 13.68 -18.46 0.25
CA LYS A 287 14.09 -19.85 0.54
C LYS A 287 14.71 -20.01 1.94
N LEU A 288 15.44 -19.02 2.44
CA LEU A 288 16.05 -19.07 3.77
C LEU A 288 15.00 -18.92 4.89
N LYS A 289 13.93 -18.14 4.65
CA LYS A 289 12.80 -17.98 5.58
C LYS A 289 11.86 -19.21 5.64
N THR A 290 11.97 -20.16 4.73
CA THR A 290 11.12 -21.37 4.67
C THR A 290 11.77 -22.62 5.30
N LEU A 291 12.95 -22.49 5.93
CA LEU A 291 13.58 -23.57 6.70
C LEU A 291 13.24 -23.42 8.20
N PRO A 292 12.79 -24.48 8.90
CA PRO A 292 12.39 -24.38 10.30
C PRO A 292 13.62 -24.25 11.21
N ALA A 293 13.61 -23.25 12.09
CA ALA A 293 14.64 -23.02 13.09
C ALA A 293 14.65 -24.15 14.14
N LYS A 294 15.70 -24.99 14.14
CA LYS A 294 15.99 -25.94 15.22
C LYS A 294 16.80 -25.24 16.31
N TRP A 295 16.17 -24.87 17.42
CA TRP A 295 16.87 -24.65 18.69
C TRP A 295 16.61 -25.83 19.63
N LYS A 296 17.69 -26.51 20.01
CA LYS A 296 17.71 -27.64 20.95
C LYS A 296 17.54 -27.12 22.38
N TYR A 297 16.58 -27.68 23.13
CA TYR A 297 16.54 -27.54 24.58
C TYR A 297 17.45 -28.59 25.22
N SER A 298 18.37 -28.13 26.08
CA SER A 298 19.21 -28.98 26.93
C SER A 298 18.33 -29.64 28.00
N GLN A 299 18.45 -30.96 28.13
CA GLN A 299 17.80 -31.73 29.20
C GLN A 299 18.55 -31.53 30.51
N VAL A 300 17.83 -31.11 31.57
CA VAL A 300 18.20 -31.41 32.95
C VAL A 300 17.21 -32.45 33.46
N GLN A 301 17.79 -33.50 34.02
CA GLN A 301 17.19 -34.77 34.39
C GLN A 301 16.79 -34.72 35.87
N GLU A 302 15.53 -35.01 36.22
CA GLU A 302 15.23 -35.60 37.54
C GLU A 302 13.93 -36.43 37.58
N ARG A 303 14.15 -37.75 37.72
CA ARG A 303 13.48 -38.76 38.57
C ARG A 303 11.98 -39.11 38.38
N ARG A 304 11.81 -40.22 37.65
CA ARG A 304 10.98 -41.43 37.91
C ARG A 304 9.91 -41.37 39.02
N THR A 305 8.67 -41.68 38.62
CA THR A 305 7.85 -42.77 39.20
C THR A 305 7.03 -43.45 38.09
N LYS A 306 6.65 -44.71 38.35
CA LYS A 306 6.41 -45.80 37.40
C LYS A 306 4.99 -46.32 37.57
N THR A 307 4.20 -46.41 36.50
CA THR A 307 3.10 -47.39 36.42
C THR A 307 2.74 -47.79 34.99
N ARG A 308 2.88 -49.10 34.77
CA ARG A 308 2.42 -50.00 33.70
C ARG A 308 0.88 -50.04 33.72
N GLY A 309 0.09 -50.14 32.66
CA GLY A 309 0.25 -50.32 31.23
C GLY A 309 -1.01 -51.02 30.72
N GLU A 310 -1.56 -50.69 29.56
CA GLU A 310 -2.50 -51.59 28.88
C GLU A 310 -2.59 -51.31 27.38
N ARG A 311 -2.35 -52.37 26.61
CA ARG A 311 -2.51 -52.45 25.16
C ARG A 311 -3.98 -52.75 24.91
N HIS A 312 -4.68 -52.05 24.02
CA HIS A 312 -5.68 -52.70 23.17
C HIS A 312 -5.67 -52.10 21.76
N ARG A 313 -5.70 -53.05 20.82
CA ARG A 313 -5.45 -52.97 19.38
C ARG A 313 -6.81 -53.02 18.71
N SER A 314 -7.01 -52.21 17.67
CA SER A 314 -8.22 -52.18 16.84
C SER A 314 -8.43 -53.50 16.09
N PRO A 315 -9.67 -53.89 15.77
CA PRO A 315 -9.94 -54.80 14.66
C PRO A 315 -10.55 -54.05 13.45
N ARG A 316 -9.97 -54.27 12.27
CA ARG A 316 -10.62 -54.10 10.95
C ARG A 316 -10.98 -55.49 10.42
N HIS A 317 -12.18 -55.63 9.85
CA HIS A 317 -12.53 -56.38 8.63
C HIS A 317 -14.08 -56.28 8.51
N ALA A 318 -14.68 -55.66 7.50
CA ALA A 318 -14.79 -56.00 6.07
C ALA A 318 -15.77 -57.13 5.75
N GLN A 319 -16.80 -56.72 4.99
CA GLN A 319 -17.53 -57.39 3.90
C GLN A 319 -18.74 -58.32 4.14
N ASP A 320 -19.71 -58.02 3.26
CA ASP A 320 -20.74 -58.86 2.61
C ASP A 320 -21.94 -59.36 3.41
N THR A 321 -23.09 -58.70 3.25
CA THR A 321 -24.20 -59.17 2.39
C THR A 321 -25.19 -58.07 2.07
#